data_AF-A0A1L3G8L6-F1
#
_entry.id   AF-A0A1L3G8L6-F1
#
_cell.length_a   1.000
_cell.length_b   1.000
_cell.length_c   1.000
_cell.angle_alpha   90.00
_cell.angle_beta   90.00
_cell.angle_gamma   90.00
#
_symmetry.space_group_name_H-M   'P 1'
#
loop_
_entity.id
_entity.type
_entity.pdbx_description
1 polymer ?
#
loop_
_entity_poly.entity_id
_entity_poly.type
_entity_poly.pdbx_seq_one_letter_code
_entity_poly.pdbx_strand_id
1 'polypeptide(L)'
;IKHVVNDFKGAGVALGMYNTDASIVDFAHASFKYALDRKYPLYLSTKNTILKKYDGRFKDIFQEIYDKEYKSQFDAAGIWYEHRLIDDMVA
;
A
#
# COMPACT_ATOMS: atom_id res chain seq x y z
N ILE A 1 15.03 -14.61 10.34
CA ILE A 1 14.86 -15.43 9.12
C ILE A 1 15.92 -14.98 8.10
N LYS A 2 16.52 -15.88 7.32
CA LYS A 2 17.50 -15.55 6.27
C LYS A 2 17.05 -16.19 4.96
N HIS A 3 17.17 -15.46 3.85
CA HIS A 3 16.86 -15.95 2.50
C HIS A 3 17.99 -15.59 1.55
N VAL A 4 18.40 -16.54 0.70
CA VAL A 4 19.31 -16.27 -0.42
C VAL A 4 18.48 -15.66 -1.55
N VAL A 5 18.86 -14.46 -1.99
CA VAL A 5 18.15 -13.74 -3.06
C VAL A 5 18.63 -14.17 -4.44
N ASN A 6 19.95 -14.30 -4.64
CA ASN A 6 20.55 -14.81 -5.88
C ASN A 6 22.00 -15.30 -5.62
N ASP A 7 22.48 -16.23 -6.43
CA ASP A 7 23.89 -16.67 -6.48
C ASP A 7 24.51 -16.26 -7.82
N PHE A 8 25.44 -15.31 -7.81
CA PHE A 8 26.03 -14.74 -9.03
C PHE A 8 27.17 -15.62 -9.56
N LYS A 9 26.99 -16.20 -10.75
CA LYS A 9 28.03 -16.99 -11.44
C LYS A 9 28.93 -16.18 -12.40
N GLY A 10 28.78 -14.86 -12.41
CA GLY A 10 29.47 -13.91 -13.27
C GLY A 10 29.13 -12.47 -12.88
N ALA A 11 29.60 -11.49 -13.66
CA ALA A 11 29.29 -10.08 -13.40
C ALA A 11 27.78 -9.81 -13.46
N GLY A 12 27.27 -8.99 -12.53
CA GLY A 12 25.85 -8.68 -12.44
C GLY A 12 25.55 -7.55 -11.46
N VAL A 13 24.27 -7.20 -11.36
CA VAL A 13 23.76 -6.15 -10.47
C VAL A 13 22.54 -6.67 -9.70
N ALA A 14 22.34 -6.19 -8.48
CA ALA A 14 21.18 -6.52 -7.64
C ALA A 14 20.57 -5.24 -7.07
N LEU A 15 19.25 -5.24 -6.92
CA LEU A 15 18.48 -4.24 -6.19
C LEU A 15 17.60 -4.95 -5.16
N GLY A 16 17.60 -4.47 -3.92
CA GLY A 16 16.72 -4.93 -2.86
C GLY A 16 15.88 -3.78 -2.32
N MET A 17 14.59 -4.04 -2.08
CA MET A 17 13.65 -3.11 -1.47
C MET A 17 12.92 -3.82 -0.34
N TYR A 18 12.65 -3.11 0.76
CA TYR A 18 11.92 -3.67 1.89
C TYR A 18 11.09 -2.60 2.59
N ASN A 19 9.96 -3.03 3.13
CA ASN A 19 9.17 -2.32 4.13
C ASN A 19 8.79 -3.31 5.22
N THR A 20 8.60 -2.81 6.43
CA THR A 20 8.06 -3.63 7.54
C THR A 20 6.56 -3.40 7.63
N ASP A 21 5.81 -4.40 8.07
CA ASP A 21 4.37 -4.25 8.30
C ASP A 21 4.07 -3.05 9.20
N ALA A 22 4.86 -2.84 10.26
CA ALA A 22 4.74 -1.67 11.14
C ALA A 22 4.85 -0.34 10.36
N SER A 23 5.85 -0.20 9.49
CA SER A 23 5.98 1.01 8.67
C SER A 23 4.83 1.20 7.68
N ILE A 24 4.22 0.12 7.18
CA ILE A 24 3.08 0.18 6.26
C ILE A 24 1.83 0.60 7.02
N VAL A 25 1.62 0.06 8.22
CA VAL A 25 0.52 0.43 9.13
C VAL A 25 0.59 1.91 9.49
N ASP A 26 1.75 2.38 9.94
CA ASP A 26 1.95 3.80 10.29
C ASP A 26 1.67 4.72 9.09
N PHE A 27 2.13 4.31 7.90
CA PHE A 27 1.89 5.05 6.67
C PHE A 27 0.39 5.07 6.28
N ALA A 28 -0.33 3.96 6.47
CA ALA A 28 -1.77 3.90 6.24
C ALA A 28 -2.53 4.88 7.16
N HIS A 29 -2.24 4.86 8.47
CA HIS A 29 -2.86 5.79 9.41
C HIS A 29 -2.57 7.25 9.07
N ALA A 30 -1.32 7.57 8.72
CA ALA A 30 -0.94 8.92 8.31
C ALA A 30 -1.73 9.36 7.05
N SER A 31 -1.87 8.47 6.07
CA SER A 31 -2.59 8.73 4.82
C SER A 31 -4.10 8.95 5.06
N PHE A 32 -4.73 8.09 5.86
CA PHE A 32 -6.17 8.21 6.16
C PHE A 32 -6.50 9.45 6.97
N LYS A 33 -5.69 9.77 8.00
CA LYS A 33 -5.88 10.99 8.81
C LYS A 33 -5.75 12.24 7.94
N TYR A 34 -4.72 12.29 7.08
CA TYR A 34 -4.53 13.41 6.17
C TYR A 34 -5.71 13.57 5.19
N ALA A 35 -6.22 12.46 4.64
CA ALA A 35 -7.38 12.48 3.75
C ALA A 35 -8.65 13.00 4.45
N LEU A 36 -8.90 12.57 5.70
CA LEU A 36 -10.02 13.07 6.52
C LEU A 36 -9.89 14.56 6.83
N ASP A 37 -8.70 15.00 7.25
CA ASP A 37 -8.44 16.41 7.56
C ASP A 37 -8.67 17.32 6.34
N ARG A 38 -8.28 16.83 5.16
CA ARG A 38 -8.50 17.54 3.88
C ARG A 38 -9.90 17.33 3.30
N LYS A 39 -10.69 16.41 3.83
CA LYS A 39 -11.97 15.95 3.28
C LYS A 39 -11.85 15.54 1.80
N TYR A 40 -10.82 14.77 1.47
CA TYR A 40 -10.62 14.24 0.12
C TYR A 40 -10.68 12.71 0.09
N PRO A 41 -11.23 12.11 -0.99
CA PRO A 41 -11.10 10.68 -1.22
C PRO A 41 -9.64 10.25 -1.26
N LEU A 42 -9.34 9.05 -0.78
CA LEU A 42 -8.01 8.47 -0.79
C LEU A 42 -7.94 7.31 -1.78
N TYR A 43 -6.94 7.34 -2.66
CA TYR A 43 -6.64 6.25 -3.58
C TYR A 43 -5.26 5.67 -3.26
N LEU A 44 -5.21 4.36 -2.97
CA LEU A 44 -3.95 3.61 -2.98
C LEU A 44 -3.81 2.93 -4.35
N SER A 45 -2.84 3.35 -5.14
CA SER A 45 -2.51 2.73 -6.41
C SER A 45 -1.25 1.87 -6.31
N THR A 46 -1.27 0.69 -6.95
CA THR A 46 -0.14 -0.26 -6.88
C THR A 46 0.09 -0.98 -8.22
N LYS A 47 1.24 -1.64 -8.37
CA LYS A 47 1.55 -2.60 -9.45
C LYS A 47 1.38 -4.05 -8.95
N ASN A 48 0.34 -4.33 -8.18
CA ASN A 48 0.11 -5.64 -7.55
C ASN A 48 -0.04 -6.82 -8.54
N THR A 49 -0.26 -6.58 -9.84
CA THR A 49 -0.20 -7.65 -10.86
C THR A 49 1.23 -8.14 -11.11
N ILE A 50 2.22 -7.26 -10.97
CA ILE A 50 3.65 -7.52 -11.16
C ILE A 50 4.34 -7.84 -9.83
N LEU A 51 4.09 -7.01 -8.80
CA LEU A 51 4.68 -7.15 -7.46
C LEU A 51 3.72 -7.79 -6.46
N LYS A 52 3.13 -8.93 -6.83
CA LYS A 52 2.03 -9.59 -6.09
C LYS A 52 2.21 -9.71 -4.58
N LYS A 53 3.42 -10.03 -4.12
CA LYS A 53 3.69 -10.20 -2.68
C LYS A 53 3.91 -8.87 -1.97
N TYR A 54 4.66 -7.97 -2.58
CA TYR A 54 5.06 -6.71 -1.97
C TYR A 54 3.89 -5.74 -1.93
N ASP A 55 3.36 -5.39 -3.10
CA ASP A 55 2.22 -4.48 -3.24
C ASP A 55 0.93 -5.10 -2.68
N GLY A 56 0.80 -6.43 -2.77
CA GLY A 56 -0.30 -7.15 -2.14
C GLY A 56 -0.32 -6.93 -0.63
N ARG A 57 0.85 -6.92 0.03
CA ARG A 57 0.91 -6.68 1.48
C ARG A 57 0.50 -5.26 1.85
N PHE A 58 0.90 -4.26 1.05
CA PHE A 58 0.41 -2.88 1.22
C PHE A 58 -1.10 -2.80 1.08
N LYS A 59 -1.65 -3.36 0.00
CA LYS A 59 -3.09 -3.38 -0.27
C LYS A 59 -3.87 -4.01 0.89
N ASP A 60 -3.44 -5.18 1.35
CA ASP A 60 -4.14 -5.93 2.39
C ASP A 60 -4.12 -5.17 3.73
N ILE A 61 -2.97 -4.59 4.11
CA ILE A 61 -2.85 -3.80 5.36
C ILE A 61 -3.72 -2.54 5.29
N PHE A 62 -3.66 -1.78 4.19
CA PHE A 62 -4.48 -0.58 4.03
C PHE A 62 -5.97 -0.89 4.09
N GLN A 63 -6.40 -1.96 3.41
CA GLN A 63 -7.80 -2.37 3.41
C GLN A 63 -8.26 -2.79 4.81
N GLU A 64 -7.46 -3.57 5.52
CA GLU A 64 -7.75 -4.02 6.88
C GLU A 64 -7.92 -2.84 7.85
N ILE A 65 -7.01 -1.85 7.80
CA ILE A 65 -7.07 -0.64 8.63
C ILE A 65 -8.29 0.20 8.26
N TYR A 66 -8.55 0.39 6.95
CA TYR A 66 -9.71 1.15 6.50
C TYR A 66 -11.00 0.57 7.06
N ASP A 67 -11.23 -0.73 6.85
CA ASP A 67 -12.47 -1.39 7.25
C ASP A 67 -12.65 -1.42 8.78
N LYS A 68 -11.56 -1.57 9.54
CA LYS A 68 -11.62 -1.63 11.01
C LYS A 68 -11.78 -0.28 11.69
N GLU A 69 -11.13 0.76 11.18
CA GLU A 69 -10.92 1.99 11.96
C GLU A 69 -11.44 3.26 11.27
N TYR A 70 -11.46 3.31 9.94
CA TYR A 70 -11.68 4.57 9.21
C TYR A 70 -12.96 4.63 8.39
N LYS A 71 -13.52 3.49 8.00
CA LYS A 71 -14.69 3.42 7.11
C LYS A 71 -15.85 4.28 7.60
N SER A 72 -16.22 4.17 8.87
CA SER A 72 -17.30 4.96 9.46
C SER A 72 -17.03 6.47 9.45
N GLN A 73 -15.76 6.88 9.61
CA GLN A 73 -15.35 8.28 9.58
C GLN A 73 -15.38 8.85 8.15
N PHE A 74 -14.94 8.05 7.18
CA PHE A 74 -14.99 8.38 5.76
C PHE A 74 -16.44 8.49 5.28
N ASP A 75 -17.28 7.53 5.63
CA ASP A 75 -18.72 7.53 5.32
C ASP A 75 -19.40 8.77 5.90
N ALA A 76 -19.10 9.13 7.16
CA ALA A 76 -19.64 10.34 7.80
C ALA A 76 -19.18 11.65 7.14
N ALA A 77 -17.97 11.65 6.56
CA ALA A 77 -17.44 12.79 5.82
C ALA A 77 -17.87 12.80 4.34
N GLY A 78 -18.56 11.76 3.85
CA GLY A 78 -18.99 11.64 2.45
C GLY A 78 -17.83 11.41 1.47
N ILE A 79 -16.72 10.86 1.94
CA ILE A 79 -15.53 10.51 1.14
C ILE A 79 -15.25 9.01 1.24
N TRP A 80 -14.39 8.47 0.38
CA TRP A 80 -14.10 7.04 0.34
C TRP A 80 -12.60 6.75 0.23
N TYR A 81 -12.24 5.54 0.59
CA TYR A 81 -10.97 4.93 0.23
C TYR A 81 -11.19 3.88 -0.86
N GLU A 82 -10.29 3.85 -1.83
CA GLU A 82 -10.30 2.81 -2.87
C GLU A 82 -8.87 2.38 -3.22
N HIS A 83 -8.68 1.07 -3.37
CA HIS A 83 -7.47 0.53 -4.01
C HIS A 83 -7.69 0.37 -5.51
N ARG A 84 -6.69 0.79 -6.31
CA ARG A 84 -6.68 0.55 -7.76
C ARG A 84 -5.32 0.07 -8.25
N LEU A 85 -5.29 -0.55 -9.43
CA LEU A 85 -4.02 -0.73 -10.14
C LEU A 85 -3.60 0.62 -10.72
N ILE A 86 -2.31 0.90 -10.71
CA ILE A 86 -1.80 2.15 -11.29
C ILE A 86 -2.12 2.25 -12.78
N ASP A 87 -2.23 1.12 -13.49
CA ASP A 87 -2.62 1.08 -14.90
C ASP A 87 -4.05 1.57 -15.13
N ASP A 88 -4.93 1.41 -14.14
CA ASP A 88 -6.32 1.88 -14.20
C ASP A 88 -6.45 3.38 -13.88
N MET A 89 -5.38 4.02 -13.40
CA MET A 89 -5.36 5.43 -12.96
C MET A 89 -4.69 6.39 -13.94
N VAL A 90 -3.90 5.86 -14.89
CA VAL A 90 -3.21 6.65 -15.91
C VAL A 90 -3.99 6.70 -17.23
N ALA A 91 -5.07 5.92 -17.34
CA ALA A 91 -5.95 5.88 -18.50
C ALA A 91 -6.91 7.08 -18.58
#